data_AF-A0A0C2YZM3-F1
#
_entry.id   AF-A0A0C2YZM3-F1
#
_cell.length_a   1.000
_cell.length_b   1.000
_cell.length_c   1.000
_cell.angle_alpha   90.00
_cell.angle_beta   90.00
_cell.angle_gamma   90.00
#
_symmetry.space_group_name_H-M   'P 1'
#
loop_
_entity.id
_entity.type
_entity.pdbx_description
1 polymer ?
#
loop_
_entity_poly.entity_id
_entity_poly.type
_entity_poly.pdbx_seq_one_letter_code
_entity_poly.pdbx_strand_id
1 'polypeptide(L)'
;MGLPELSIPFEAPFVLPLLAHAPFVHFAMVLPIVVLIIEILNLMLKRRILSFLSLGFMFLMMMAFFMVYFSGKVDGSEAFDLLSLHGQEELKEHKSLGGLLVYVVFILFLFKSAIVVSQNSTLKAMFVLFMIGLLSLILLQGKHGGELVYEHGANNKLVSELDTNLTDAQAQVEELKATIEILNLKNKELNSSLTMAKEVNQTSIVEQNVTVPESNLTLDKNATVR
;
A
#
# COMPACT_ATOMS: atom_id res chain seq x y z
N MET A 1 21.01 3.25 -19.12
CA MET A 1 21.48 4.54 -19.67
C MET A 1 20.38 5.53 -19.39
N GLY A 2 20.62 6.52 -18.52
CA GLY A 2 19.57 7.46 -18.10
C GLY A 2 19.04 8.27 -19.28
N LEU A 3 17.72 8.44 -19.35
CA LEU A 3 17.10 9.37 -20.28
C LEU A 3 17.52 10.81 -19.93
N PRO A 4 17.67 11.71 -20.92
CA PRO A 4 17.94 13.11 -20.64
C PRO A 4 16.80 13.71 -19.80
N GLU A 5 17.14 14.47 -18.75
CA GLU A 5 16.14 15.12 -17.92
C GLU A 5 15.49 16.28 -18.68
N LEU A 6 14.32 16.01 -19.26
CA LEU A 6 13.49 17.00 -19.93
C LEU A 6 12.56 17.65 -18.92
N SER A 7 12.85 18.90 -18.57
CA SER A 7 11.94 19.73 -17.78
C SER A 7 11.09 20.61 -18.70
N ILE A 8 9.85 20.85 -18.28
CA ILE A 8 8.97 21.80 -18.94
C ILE A 8 9.32 23.19 -18.37
N PRO A 9 9.63 24.20 -19.20
CA PRO A 9 10.19 25.49 -18.75
C PRO A 9 9.15 26.44 -18.16
N PHE A 10 8.02 25.94 -17.68
CA PHE A 10 6.97 26.73 -17.05
C PHE A 10 6.41 26.00 -15.83
N GLU A 11 5.94 26.78 -14.86
CA GLU A 11 5.29 26.27 -13.65
C GLU A 11 3.77 26.33 -13.80
N ALA A 12 3.07 25.47 -13.06
CA ALA A 12 1.62 25.51 -13.03
C ALA A 12 1.17 26.87 -12.45
N PRO A 13 0.22 27.59 -13.08
CA PRO A 13 -0.24 28.89 -12.61
C PRO A 13 -1.14 28.81 -11.36
N PHE A 14 -1.29 27.63 -10.77
CA PHE A 14 -2.14 27.34 -9.62
C PHE A 14 -1.49 26.26 -8.75
N VAL A 15 -1.89 26.22 -7.48
CA VAL A 15 -1.45 25.21 -6.52
C VAL A 15 -2.20 23.91 -6.80
N LEU A 16 -1.45 22.82 -6.99
CA LEU A 16 -2.02 21.48 -7.14
C LEU A 16 -2.12 20.81 -5.77
N PRO A 17 -3.23 20.11 -5.47
CA PRO A 17 -3.36 19.37 -4.23
C PRO A 17 -2.40 18.18 -4.21
N LEU A 18 -1.91 17.84 -3.02
CA LEU A 18 -1.14 16.62 -2.78
C LEU A 18 -1.98 15.39 -3.16
N LEU A 19 -1.34 14.34 -3.66
CA LEU A 19 -1.95 13.07 -4.09
C LEU A 19 -2.87 13.19 -5.31
N ALA A 20 -2.90 14.35 -5.97
CA ALA A 20 -3.70 14.56 -7.17
C ALA A 20 -3.15 13.80 -8.38
N HIS A 21 -1.88 13.35 -8.33
CA HIS A 21 -1.25 12.67 -9.44
C HIS A 21 -1.99 11.40 -9.84
N ALA A 22 -2.30 10.53 -8.88
CA ALA A 22 -2.96 9.26 -9.17
C ALA A 22 -4.31 9.44 -9.88
N PRO A 23 -5.26 10.28 -9.40
CA PRO A 23 -6.48 10.58 -10.14
C PRO A 23 -6.25 11.07 -11.58
N PHE A 24 -5.29 11.98 -11.79
CA PHE A 24 -4.97 12.46 -13.14
C PHE A 24 -4.36 11.38 -14.02
N VAL A 25 -3.52 10.50 -13.48
CA VAL A 25 -2.92 9.37 -14.22
C VAL A 25 -4.00 8.42 -14.72
N HIS A 26 -4.94 8.01 -13.87
CA HIS A 26 -6.03 7.11 -14.26
C HIS A 26 -6.86 7.71 -15.40
N PHE A 27 -7.17 9.01 -15.31
CA PHE A 27 -7.90 9.71 -16.37
C PHE A 27 -7.08 9.79 -17.67
N ALA A 28 -5.81 10.18 -17.59
CA ALA A 28 -4.93 10.33 -18.75
C ALA A 28 -4.67 8.99 -19.48
N MET A 29 -4.62 7.87 -18.76
CA MET A 29 -4.34 6.55 -19.32
C MET A 29 -5.46 6.05 -20.25
N VAL A 30 -6.72 6.43 -20.00
CA VAL A 30 -7.88 5.97 -20.79
C VAL A 30 -7.99 6.72 -22.12
N LEU A 31 -7.58 7.99 -22.18
CA LEU A 31 -7.74 8.84 -23.36
C LEU A 31 -7.05 8.31 -24.63
N PRO A 32 -5.79 7.82 -24.60
CA PRO A 32 -5.16 7.23 -25.78
C PRO A 32 -5.92 6.04 -26.35
N ILE A 33 -6.55 5.22 -25.50
CA ILE A 33 -7.36 4.07 -25.92
C ILE A 33 -8.58 4.56 -26.69
N VAL A 34 -9.28 5.57 -26.15
CA VAL A 34 -10.45 6.18 -26.81
C VAL A 34 -10.06 6.79 -28.14
N VAL A 35 -8.96 7.57 -28.19
CA VAL A 35 -8.44 8.15 -29.44
C VAL A 35 -8.11 7.08 -30.47
N LEU A 36 -7.44 6.01 -30.06
CA LEU A 36 -7.05 4.91 -30.95
C LEU A 36 -8.27 4.21 -31.55
N ILE A 37 -9.29 3.93 -30.74
CA ILE A 37 -10.56 3.34 -31.21
C ILE A 37 -11.23 4.27 -32.23
N ILE A 38 -11.35 5.56 -31.93
CA ILE A 38 -11.95 6.54 -32.86
C ILE A 38 -11.17 6.58 -34.18
N GLU A 39 -9.84 6.52 -34.14
CA GLU A 39 -9.02 6.57 -35.36
C GLU A 39 -9.08 5.29 -36.20
N ILE A 40 -9.15 4.11 -35.57
CA ILE A 40 -9.42 2.87 -36.28
C ILE A 40 -10.78 2.95 -36.98
N LEU A 41 -11.82 3.43 -36.28
CA LEU A 41 -13.14 3.65 -36.88
C LEU A 41 -13.10 4.71 -38.00
N ASN A 42 -12.29 5.76 -37.85
CA ASN A 42 -12.11 6.80 -38.86
C ASN A 42 -11.41 6.26 -40.11
N LEU A 43 -10.48 5.32 -40.00
CA LEU A 43 -9.86 4.64 -41.14
C LEU A 43 -10.87 3.78 -41.92
N MET A 44 -11.74 3.06 -41.20
CA MET A 44 -12.75 2.19 -41.82
C MET A 44 -13.89 3.00 -42.45
N LEU A 45 -14.46 3.95 -41.70
CA LEU A 45 -15.67 4.69 -42.09
C LEU A 45 -15.37 5.96 -42.88
N LYS A 46 -14.13 6.47 -42.84
CA LYS A 46 -13.66 7.67 -43.55
C LYS A 46 -14.52 8.92 -43.33
N ARG A 47 -15.16 9.04 -42.16
CA ARG A 47 -16.05 10.16 -41.83
C ARG A 47 -15.29 11.33 -41.22
N ARG A 48 -15.48 12.54 -41.78
CA ARG A 48 -14.79 13.75 -41.32
C ARG A 48 -15.07 14.10 -39.85
N ILE A 49 -16.29 13.86 -39.36
CA ILE A 49 -16.66 14.12 -37.96
C ILE A 49 -15.81 13.30 -36.97
N LEU A 50 -15.44 12.06 -37.31
CA LEU A 50 -14.58 11.22 -36.46
C LEU A 50 -13.17 11.80 -36.33
N SER A 51 -12.67 12.42 -37.40
CA SER A 51 -11.36 13.09 -37.36
C SER A 51 -11.36 14.31 -36.43
N PHE A 52 -12.44 15.09 -36.42
CA PHE A 52 -12.58 16.22 -35.50
C PHE A 52 -12.79 15.75 -34.05
N LEU A 53 -13.58 14.69 -33.86
CA LEU A 53 -13.79 14.10 -32.54
C LEU A 53 -12.47 13.58 -31.96
N SER A 54 -11.68 12.84 -32.75
CA SER A 54 -10.34 12.39 -32.37
C SER A 54 -9.41 13.56 -32.03
N LEU A 55 -9.44 14.64 -32.82
CA LEU A 55 -8.65 15.85 -32.51
C LEU A 55 -9.06 16.48 -31.16
N GLY A 56 -10.37 16.52 -30.84
CA GLY A 56 -10.87 16.99 -29.56
C GLY A 56 -10.38 16.14 -28.38
N PHE A 57 -10.43 14.81 -28.51
CA PHE A 57 -9.88 13.92 -27.48
C PHE A 57 -8.35 13.99 -27.38
N MET A 58 -7.64 14.21 -28.49
CA MET A 58 -6.20 14.47 -28.47
C MET A 58 -5.85 15.75 -27.72
N PHE A 59 -6.65 16.81 -27.89
CA PHE A 59 -6.47 18.04 -27.11
C PHE A 59 -6.71 17.80 -25.61
N LEU A 60 -7.76 17.07 -25.26
CA LEU A 60 -8.04 16.69 -23.87
C LEU A 60 -6.93 15.83 -23.27
N MET A 61 -6.40 14.88 -24.06
CA MET A 61 -5.25 14.05 -23.68
C MET A 61 -4.02 14.90 -23.42
N MET A 62 -3.70 15.84 -24.30
CA MET A 62 -2.61 16.79 -24.10
C MET A 62 -2.74 17.53 -22.76
N MET A 63 -3.91 18.11 -22.48
CA MET A 63 -4.16 18.79 -21.20
C MET A 63 -4.04 17.86 -19.99
N ALA A 64 -4.59 16.64 -20.08
CA ALA A 64 -4.48 15.65 -19.01
C ALA A 64 -3.02 15.26 -18.72
N PHE A 65 -2.19 15.07 -19.75
CA PHE A 65 -0.77 14.77 -19.59
C PHE A 65 0.02 15.93 -18.95
N PHE A 66 -0.32 17.19 -19.25
CA PHE A 66 0.23 18.33 -18.51
C PHE A 66 -0.16 18.28 -17.03
N MET A 67 -1.43 18.01 -16.71
CA MET A 67 -1.88 17.88 -15.32
C MET A 67 -1.17 16.75 -14.57
N VAL A 68 -0.99 15.59 -15.23
CA VAL A 68 -0.22 14.45 -14.71
C VAL A 68 1.21 14.86 -14.40
N TYR A 69 1.88 15.54 -15.33
CA TYR A 69 3.27 15.96 -15.12
C TYR A 69 3.43 16.92 -13.94
N PHE A 70 2.59 17.96 -13.86
CA PHE A 70 2.69 18.93 -12.77
C PHE A 70 2.31 18.35 -11.41
N SER A 71 1.25 17.55 -11.36
CA SER A 71 0.87 16.87 -10.11
C SER A 71 1.93 15.86 -9.69
N GLY A 72 2.55 15.15 -10.64
CA GLY A 72 3.64 14.22 -10.37
C GLY A 72 4.91 14.90 -9.88
N LYS A 73 5.18 16.14 -10.31
CA LYS A 73 6.30 16.93 -9.79
C LYS A 73 6.10 17.27 -8.30
N VAL A 74 4.88 17.65 -7.91
CA VAL A 74 4.53 17.95 -6.51
C VAL A 74 4.59 16.68 -5.66
N ASP A 75 3.89 15.63 -6.09
CA ASP A 75 3.84 14.36 -5.35
C ASP A 75 5.21 13.67 -5.28
N GLY A 76 6.03 13.82 -6.33
CA GLY A 76 7.39 13.29 -6.39
C GLY A 76 8.36 14.04 -5.48
N SER A 77 8.27 15.37 -5.38
CA SER A 77 9.17 16.13 -4.49
C SER A 77 8.95 15.80 -3.03
N GLU A 78 7.70 15.60 -2.61
CA GLU A 78 7.37 15.24 -1.23
C GLU A 78 7.76 13.80 -0.89
N ALA A 79 7.70 12.89 -1.87
CA ALA A 79 8.12 11.51 -1.69
C ALA A 79 9.64 11.31 -1.75
N PHE A 80 10.39 12.19 -2.42
CA PHE A 80 11.79 11.98 -2.79
C PHE A 80 12.70 11.65 -1.60
N ASP A 81 12.66 12.48 -0.56
CA ASP A 81 13.52 12.33 0.62
C ASP A 81 13.10 11.14 1.50
N LEU A 82 11.88 10.63 1.32
CA LEU A 82 11.35 9.48 2.04
C LEU A 82 11.74 8.15 1.37
N LEU A 83 12.20 8.17 0.12
CA LEU A 83 12.54 6.98 -0.66
C LEU A 83 13.97 6.50 -0.36
N SER A 84 14.19 5.20 -0.55
CA SER A 84 15.54 4.63 -0.59
C SER A 84 16.33 5.17 -1.80
N LEU A 85 17.66 5.01 -1.81
CA LEU A 85 18.48 5.40 -2.97
C LEU A 85 17.97 4.82 -4.29
N HIS A 86 17.53 3.56 -4.28
CA HIS A 86 16.96 2.91 -5.45
C HIS A 86 15.60 3.49 -5.83
N GLY A 87 14.72 3.73 -4.85
CA GLY A 87 13.43 4.40 -5.10
C GLY A 87 13.57 5.83 -5.62
N GLN A 88 14.60 6.56 -5.20
CA GLN A 88 14.91 7.89 -5.75
C GLN A 88 15.38 7.84 -7.21
N GLU A 89 16.15 6.83 -7.58
CA GLU A 89 16.57 6.60 -8.97
C GLU A 89 15.36 6.27 -9.84
N GLU A 90 14.51 5.33 -9.40
CA GLU A 90 13.28 4.97 -10.11
C GLU A 90 12.33 6.18 -10.24
N LEU A 91 12.19 7.00 -9.19
CA LEU A 91 11.38 8.22 -9.24
C LEU A 91 11.94 9.24 -10.26
N LYS A 92 13.26 9.38 -10.38
CA LYS A 92 13.89 10.26 -11.38
C LYS A 92 13.66 9.73 -12.79
N GLU A 93 13.81 8.43 -13.01
CA GLU A 93 13.55 7.81 -14.31
C GLU A 93 12.08 7.98 -14.70
N HIS A 94 11.16 7.68 -13.78
CA HIS A 94 9.72 7.86 -13.94
C HIS A 94 9.37 9.31 -14.29
N LYS A 95 9.95 10.29 -13.59
CA LYS A 95 9.78 11.72 -13.90
C LYS A 95 10.28 12.08 -15.29
N SER A 96 11.46 11.58 -15.68
CA SER A 96 12.05 11.88 -17.00
C SER A 96 11.19 11.33 -18.15
N LEU A 97 10.71 10.08 -18.00
CA LEU A 97 9.88 9.43 -18.99
C LEU A 97 8.50 10.10 -19.05
N GLY A 98 7.92 10.47 -17.90
CA GLY A 98 6.71 11.27 -17.84
C GLY A 98 6.84 12.62 -18.58
N GLY A 99 7.96 13.32 -18.40
CA GLY A 99 8.28 14.54 -19.14
C GLY A 99 8.38 14.33 -20.65
N LEU A 100 9.09 13.27 -21.09
CA LEU A 100 9.18 12.89 -22.49
C LEU A 100 7.79 12.63 -23.10
N LEU A 101 6.91 11.93 -22.38
CA LEU A 101 5.56 11.62 -22.84
C LEU A 101 4.74 12.90 -23.10
N VAL A 102 4.87 13.95 -22.28
CA VAL A 102 4.19 15.24 -22.55
C VAL A 102 4.59 15.81 -23.90
N TYR A 103 5.90 15.82 -24.21
CA TYR A 103 6.40 16.30 -25.50
C TYR A 103 5.92 15.42 -26.67
N VAL A 104 5.95 14.10 -26.51
CA VAL A 104 5.46 13.16 -27.53
C VAL A 104 3.97 13.39 -27.81
N VAL A 105 3.15 13.53 -26.76
CA VAL A 105 1.71 13.80 -26.88
C VAL A 105 1.46 15.14 -27.58
N PHE A 106 2.22 16.18 -27.25
CA PHE A 106 2.14 17.49 -27.90
C PHE A 106 2.47 17.40 -29.41
N ILE A 107 3.55 16.71 -29.76
CA ILE A 107 3.94 16.49 -31.17
C ILE A 107 2.85 15.70 -31.91
N LEU A 108 2.29 14.65 -31.30
CA LEU A 108 1.21 13.86 -31.89
C LEU A 108 -0.08 14.67 -32.05
N PHE A 109 -0.37 15.60 -31.13
CA PHE A 109 -1.48 16.54 -31.29
C PHE A 109 -1.30 17.45 -32.51
N LEU A 110 -0.09 18.01 -32.72
CA LEU A 110 0.22 18.80 -33.91
C LEU A 110 0.14 17.96 -35.19
N PHE A 111 0.67 16.73 -35.15
CA PHE A 111 0.60 15.80 -36.28
C PHE A 111 -0.85 15.46 -36.62
N LYS A 112 -1.70 15.20 -35.61
CA LYS A 112 -3.14 14.98 -35.80
C LYS A 112 -3.84 16.20 -36.40
N SER A 113 -3.47 17.40 -35.96
CA SER A 113 -3.99 18.66 -36.51
C SER A 113 -3.68 18.77 -38.01
N ALA A 114 -2.45 18.45 -38.42
CA ALA A 114 -2.05 18.42 -39.84
C ALA A 114 -2.83 17.36 -40.65
N ILE A 115 -3.14 16.20 -40.06
CA ILE A 115 -3.98 15.16 -40.70
C ILE A 115 -5.40 15.66 -40.95
N VAL A 116 -5.99 16.38 -40.01
CA VAL A 116 -7.35 16.94 -40.14
C VAL A 116 -7.42 17.94 -41.30
N VAL A 117 -6.37 18.74 -41.48
CA VAL A 117 -6.26 19.71 -42.59
C VAL A 117 -6.01 19.02 -43.93
N SER A 118 -5.04 18.10 -44.00
CA SER A 118 -4.63 17.45 -45.26
C SER A 118 -5.60 16.36 -45.75
N GLN A 119 -6.39 15.77 -44.84
CA GLN A 119 -7.30 14.65 -45.10
C GLN A 119 -6.63 13.39 -45.71
N ASN A 120 -5.30 13.29 -45.67
CA ASN A 120 -4.55 12.21 -46.28
C ASN A 120 -4.72 10.88 -45.51
N SER A 121 -5.18 9.84 -46.21
CA SER A 121 -5.45 8.52 -45.59
C SER A 121 -4.19 7.78 -45.14
N THR A 122 -3.05 7.97 -45.81
CA THR A 122 -1.78 7.34 -45.43
C THR A 122 -1.28 7.91 -44.10
N LEU A 123 -1.39 9.23 -43.92
CA LEU A 123 -1.01 9.86 -42.65
C LEU A 123 -1.91 9.41 -41.49
N LYS A 124 -3.20 9.15 -41.74
CA LYS A 124 -4.09 8.55 -40.73
C LYS A 124 -3.63 7.16 -40.29
N ALA A 125 -3.21 6.32 -41.24
CA ALA A 125 -2.70 4.99 -40.92
C ALA A 125 -1.39 5.07 -40.11
N MET A 126 -0.48 5.98 -40.49
CA MET A 126 0.75 6.24 -39.72
C MET A 126 0.44 6.75 -38.31
N PHE A 127 -0.55 7.63 -38.17
CA PHE A 127 -0.99 8.12 -36.87
C PHE A 127 -1.47 7.01 -35.94
N VAL A 128 -2.26 6.06 -36.47
CA VAL A 128 -2.69 4.88 -35.70
C VAL A 128 -1.49 4.07 -35.22
N LEU A 129 -0.47 3.87 -36.06
CA LEU A 129 0.75 3.17 -35.66
C LEU A 129 1.49 3.90 -34.51
N PHE A 130 1.62 5.23 -34.61
CA PHE A 130 2.22 6.02 -33.53
C PHE A 130 1.39 6.00 -32.25
N MET A 131 0.06 6.00 -32.35
CA MET A 131 -0.83 5.88 -31.19
C MET A 131 -0.68 4.54 -30.48
N ILE A 132 -0.47 3.45 -31.21
CA ILE A 132 -0.17 2.13 -30.62
C ILE A 132 1.16 2.20 -29.86
N GLY A 133 2.20 2.78 -30.46
CA GLY A 133 3.50 2.98 -29.79
C GLY A 133 3.39 3.86 -28.54
N LEU A 134 2.64 4.96 -28.61
CA LEU A 134 2.35 5.82 -27.46
C LEU A 134 1.64 5.04 -26.34
N LEU A 135 0.63 4.23 -26.68
CA LEU A 135 -0.10 3.43 -25.71
C LEU A 135 0.83 2.43 -25.00
N SER A 136 1.74 1.77 -25.73
CA SER A 136 2.75 0.89 -25.14
C SER A 136 3.66 1.63 -24.16
N LEU A 137 4.12 2.83 -24.49
CA LEU A 137 4.94 3.66 -23.59
C LEU A 137 4.17 4.09 -22.34
N ILE A 138 2.89 4.44 -22.48
CA ILE A 138 2.03 4.81 -21.34
C ILE A 138 1.80 3.63 -20.40
N LEU A 139 1.59 2.43 -20.94
CA LEU A 139 1.45 1.23 -20.12
C LEU A 139 2.75 0.90 -19.37
N LEU A 140 3.90 1.08 -20.02
CA LEU A 140 5.21 0.94 -19.36
C LEU A 140 5.38 1.99 -18.24
N GLN A 141 5.05 3.25 -18.50
CA GLN A 141 5.05 4.31 -17.48
C GLN A 141 4.13 3.96 -16.31
N GLY A 142 2.95 3.40 -16.59
CA GLY A 142 2.01 2.93 -15.58
C GLY A 142 2.58 1.82 -14.71
N LYS A 143 3.34 0.87 -15.30
CA LYS A 143 4.05 -0.18 -14.55
C LYS A 143 5.08 0.43 -13.60
N HIS A 144 5.96 1.29 -14.09
CA HIS A 144 7.00 1.94 -13.27
C HIS A 144 6.38 2.79 -12.15
N GLY A 145 5.28 3.50 -12.44
CA GLY A 145 4.54 4.25 -11.42
C GLY A 145 3.93 3.34 -10.35
N GLY A 146 3.44 2.16 -10.74
CA GLY A 146 2.98 1.14 -9.81
C GLY A 146 4.09 0.61 -8.92
N GLU A 147 5.24 0.23 -9.50
CA GLU A 147 6.42 -0.23 -8.75
C GLU A 147 6.89 0.83 -7.76
N LEU A 148 6.89 2.11 -8.14
CA LEU A 148 7.25 3.20 -7.27
C LEU A 148 6.35 3.33 -6.02
N VAL A 149 5.04 3.13 -6.19
CA VAL A 149 4.06 3.21 -5.10
C VAL A 149 4.07 1.94 -4.24
N TYR A 150 4.10 0.76 -4.86
CA TYR A 150 3.92 -0.51 -4.15
C TYR A 150 5.22 -1.12 -3.63
N GLU A 151 6.34 -0.97 -4.33
CA GLU A 151 7.63 -1.56 -3.93
C GLU A 151 8.51 -0.55 -3.18
N HIS A 152 8.46 0.72 -3.58
CA HIS A 152 9.29 1.76 -2.97
C HIS A 152 8.52 2.64 -1.98
N GLY A 153 7.20 2.54 -1.90
CA GLY A 153 6.37 3.23 -0.91
C GLY A 153 6.19 4.73 -1.19
N ALA A 154 6.41 5.18 -2.43
CA ALA A 154 6.17 6.59 -2.79
C ALA A 154 4.71 6.96 -2.47
N ASN A 155 4.54 7.98 -1.63
CA ASN A 155 3.23 8.44 -1.15
C ASN A 155 2.37 7.40 -0.40
N ASN A 156 2.96 6.26 -0.01
CA ASN A 156 2.28 5.20 0.74
C ASN A 156 3.10 4.68 1.94
N LYS A 157 4.25 5.30 2.22
CA LYS A 157 5.19 4.90 3.27
C LYS A 157 4.55 4.82 4.66
N LEU A 158 3.66 5.76 4.97
CA LEU A 158 2.92 5.78 6.24
C LEU A 158 2.00 4.55 6.38
N VAL A 159 1.35 4.11 5.30
CA VAL A 159 0.51 2.90 5.28
C VAL A 159 1.36 1.64 5.39
N SER A 160 2.51 1.60 4.71
CA SER A 160 3.45 0.47 4.79
C SER A 160 4.08 0.33 6.19
N GLU A 161 4.46 1.44 6.82
CA GLU A 161 4.94 1.47 8.21
C GLU A 161 3.83 1.07 9.19
N LEU A 162 2.60 1.55 8.99
CA LEU A 162 1.43 1.14 9.79
C LEU A 162 1.14 -0.36 9.64
N ASP A 163 1.22 -0.93 8.44
CA ASP A 163 0.96 -2.35 8.17
C ASP A 163 2.04 -3.26 8.79
N THR A 164 3.30 -2.85 8.72
CA THR A 164 4.43 -3.52 9.39
C THR A 164 4.24 -3.52 10.91
N ASN A 165 3.96 -2.35 11.49
CA ASN A 165 3.72 -2.21 12.93
C ASN A 165 2.49 -3.01 13.39
N LEU A 166 1.43 -3.06 12.57
CA LEU A 166 0.24 -3.86 12.84
C LEU A 166 0.57 -5.35 12.88
N THR A 167 1.34 -5.84 11.90
CA THR A 167 1.73 -7.24 11.79
C THR A 167 2.61 -7.66 12.98
N ASP A 168 3.59 -6.83 13.35
CA ASP A 168 4.45 -7.08 14.50
C ASP A 168 3.66 -7.08 15.82
N ALA A 169 2.71 -6.15 15.99
CA ALA A 169 1.84 -6.11 17.14
C ALA A 169 0.92 -7.35 17.22
N GLN A 170 0.40 -7.83 16.08
CA GLN A 170 -0.40 -9.04 16.02
C GLN A 170 0.42 -10.28 16.39
N ALA A 171 1.66 -10.39 15.90
CA ALA A 171 2.56 -11.49 16.25
C ALA A 171 2.84 -11.53 17.76
N GLN A 172 3.12 -10.38 18.38
CA GLN A 172 3.31 -10.29 19.84
C GLN A 172 2.05 -10.70 20.61
N VAL A 173 0.87 -10.27 20.17
CA VAL A 173 -0.40 -10.64 20.81
C VAL A 173 -0.63 -12.15 20.77
N GLU A 174 -0.34 -12.82 19.66
CA GLU A 174 -0.47 -14.28 19.55
C GLU A 174 0.56 -15.01 20.44
N GLU A 175 1.80 -14.52 20.51
CA GLU A 175 2.82 -15.07 21.43
C GLU A 175 2.41 -14.92 22.91
N LEU A 176 1.88 -13.75 23.28
CA LEU A 176 1.36 -13.47 24.62
C LEU A 176 0.17 -14.38 24.97
N LYS A 177 -0.76 -14.60 24.04
CA LYS A 177 -1.89 -15.53 24.24
C LYS A 177 -1.40 -16.96 24.47
N ALA A 178 -0.47 -17.44 23.64
CA ALA A 178 0.09 -18.78 23.79
C ALA A 178 0.80 -18.93 25.15
N THR A 179 1.53 -17.90 25.59
CA THR A 179 2.18 -17.87 26.91
C THR A 179 1.16 -17.92 28.05
N ILE A 180 0.06 -17.15 27.95
CA ILE A 180 -1.02 -17.17 28.94
C ILE A 180 -1.67 -18.56 29.02
N GLU A 181 -1.90 -19.22 27.88
CA GLU A 181 -2.48 -20.56 27.83
C GLU A 181 -1.58 -21.59 28.52
N ILE A 182 -0.27 -21.56 28.24
CA ILE A 182 0.72 -22.41 28.90
C ILE A 182 0.74 -22.16 30.42
N LEU A 183 0.74 -20.88 30.85
CA LEU A 183 0.72 -20.53 32.27
C LEU A 183 -0.56 -20.99 32.96
N ASN A 184 -1.70 -20.92 32.29
CA ASN A 184 -2.98 -21.42 32.81
C ASN A 184 -2.98 -22.93 32.98
N LEU A 185 -2.43 -23.68 32.01
CA LEU A 185 -2.26 -25.14 32.12
C LEU A 185 -1.33 -25.50 33.28
N LYS A 186 -0.18 -24.83 33.38
CA LYS A 186 0.79 -25.05 34.47
C LYS A 186 0.21 -24.72 35.84
N ASN A 187 -0.59 -23.65 35.96
CA ASN A 187 -1.30 -23.32 37.19
C ASN A 187 -2.37 -24.36 37.54
N LYS A 188 -3.07 -24.89 36.55
CA LYS A 188 -4.06 -25.97 36.75
C LYS A 188 -3.38 -27.25 37.25
N GLU A 189 -2.24 -27.63 36.66
CA GLU A 189 -1.42 -28.76 37.10
C GLU A 189 -0.91 -28.53 38.52
N LEU A 190 -0.32 -27.36 38.80
CA LEU A 190 0.22 -27.02 40.12
C LEU A 190 -0.87 -27.08 41.20
N ASN A 191 -2.05 -26.52 40.92
CA ASN A 191 -3.20 -26.56 41.83
C ASN A 191 -3.69 -28.00 42.05
N SER A 192 -3.70 -28.84 41.01
CA SER A 192 -4.07 -30.26 41.16
C SER A 192 -3.07 -31.03 42.04
N SER A 193 -1.77 -30.79 41.87
CA SER A 193 -0.71 -31.39 42.72
C SER A 193 -0.78 -30.89 44.17
N LEU A 194 -1.08 -29.62 44.38
CA LEU A 194 -1.30 -29.04 45.72
C LEU A 194 -2.53 -29.63 46.42
N THR A 195 -3.58 -29.96 45.67
CA THR A 195 -4.79 -30.60 46.21
C THR A 195 -4.48 -32.04 46.63
N MET A 196 -3.74 -32.79 45.82
CA MET A 196 -3.28 -34.15 46.18
C MET A 196 -2.30 -34.16 47.37
N ALA A 197 -1.40 -33.17 47.48
CA ALA A 197 -0.49 -33.05 48.62
C ALA A 197 -1.22 -32.70 49.94
N LYS A 198 -2.34 -31.96 49.87
CA LYS A 198 -3.20 -31.67 51.02
C LYS A 198 -3.99 -32.89 51.49
N GLU A 199 -4.47 -33.74 50.56
CA GLU A 199 -5.18 -34.99 50.90
C GLU A 199 -4.25 -36.01 51.57
N VAL A 200 -2.99 -36.14 51.12
CA VAL A 200 -1.99 -37.02 51.76
C VAL A 200 -1.67 -36.58 53.21
N ASN A 201 -1.68 -35.27 53.48
CA ASN A 201 -1.38 -34.74 54.82
C ASN A 201 -2.57 -34.86 55.81
N GLN A 202 -3.81 -35.06 55.33
CA GLN A 202 -4.96 -35.33 56.19
C GLN A 202 -5.04 -36.80 56.63
N THR A 203 -4.50 -37.74 55.86
CA THR A 203 -4.49 -39.17 56.20
C THR A 203 -3.49 -39.51 57.31
N SER A 204 -2.42 -38.72 57.49
CA SER A 204 -1.42 -38.94 58.55
C SER A 204 -1.81 -38.41 59.94
N ILE A 205 -2.87 -37.61 60.09
CA ILE A 205 -3.30 -37.05 61.39
C ILE A 205 -4.36 -37.94 62.09
N VAL A 206 -4.99 -38.87 61.38
CA VAL A 206 -6.08 -39.69 61.93
C VAL A 206 -5.59 -40.96 62.66
N GLU A 207 -4.35 -41.40 62.46
CA GLU A 207 -3.86 -42.68 63.00
C GLU A 207 -3.16 -42.61 64.37
N GLN A 208 -3.07 -41.45 65.01
CA GLN A 208 -2.33 -41.28 66.27
C GLN A 208 -3.16 -40.87 67.50
N ASN A 209 -4.48 -41.09 67.52
CA ASN A 209 -5.26 -40.68 68.70
C ASN A 209 -6.43 -41.60 69.10
N VAL A 210 -6.16 -42.88 69.36
CA VAL A 210 -6.93 -43.69 70.33
C VAL A 210 -5.96 -44.76 70.87
N THR A 211 -5.50 -44.73 72.11
CA THR A 211 -6.04 -45.50 73.26
C THR A 211 -5.10 -45.31 74.48
N VAL A 212 -5.61 -45.48 75.72
CA VAL A 212 -4.92 -45.81 77.02
C VAL A 212 -4.98 -44.66 78.08
N PRO A 213 -5.29 -44.92 79.38
CA PRO A 213 -6.56 -44.49 80.01
C PRO A 213 -6.39 -43.53 81.22
N GLU A 214 -7.52 -43.03 81.71
CA GLU A 214 -7.63 -42.27 82.96
C GLU A 214 -7.12 -43.05 84.18
N SER A 215 -6.16 -42.46 84.89
CA SER A 215 -5.82 -42.83 86.27
C SER A 215 -6.30 -41.73 87.21
N ASN A 216 -7.25 -42.09 88.08
CA ASN A 216 -7.75 -41.26 89.16
C ASN A 216 -6.65 -41.05 90.22
N LEU A 217 -6.26 -39.79 90.44
CA LEU A 217 -5.53 -39.38 91.65
C LEU A 217 -6.39 -38.38 92.43
N THR A 218 -7.03 -38.87 93.49
CA THR A 218 -7.68 -38.09 94.53
C THR A 218 -6.63 -37.30 95.32
N LEU A 219 -6.76 -35.97 95.35
CA LEU A 219 -5.90 -35.07 96.11
C LEU A 219 -6.65 -34.52 97.33
N ASP A 220 -6.06 -34.85 98.47
CA ASP A 220 -6.40 -34.57 99.85
C ASP A 220 -6.50 -33.06 100.16
N LYS A 221 -7.52 -32.66 100.93
CA LYS A 221 -7.72 -31.32 101.48
C LYS A 221 -8.35 -31.42 102.86
N ASN A 222 -7.78 -30.63 103.79
CA ASN A 222 -8.17 -30.34 105.19
C ASN A 222 -7.65 -31.35 106.23
N ALA A 223 -7.24 -31.00 107.45
CA ALA A 223 -7.16 -29.75 108.21
C ALA A 223 -6.39 -30.11 109.52
N THR A 224 -5.41 -29.31 109.94
CA THR A 224 -5.43 -28.48 111.17
C THR A 224 -5.49 -29.21 112.54
N VAL A 225 -4.69 -28.68 113.48
CA VAL A 225 -4.91 -28.55 114.95
C VAL A 225 -4.00 -29.40 115.87
N ARG A 226 -3.17 -28.63 116.59
CA ARG A 226 -2.48 -28.85 117.89
C ARG A 226 -1.19 -29.66 117.93
#